data_AF-A0A641Q2X3-F1
#
_entry.id   AF-A0A641Q2X3-F1
#
_cell.length_a   1.000
_cell.length_b   1.000
_cell.length_c   1.000
_cell.angle_alpha   90.00
_cell.angle_beta   90.00
_cell.angle_gamma   90.00
#
_symmetry.space_group_name_H-M   'P 1'
#
loop_
_entity.id
_entity.type
_entity.pdbx_description
1 polymer ?
#
loop_
_entity_poly.entity_id
_entity_poly.type
_entity_poly.pdbx_seq_one_letter_code
_entity_poly.pdbx_strand_id
1 'polypeptide(L)' 'MIRCIYSPFTEIYFHLAAEEYLLKQGNEDIFMLWQDTPSVVIGKHQRLRSEVDQEWAEREQVHIA' A
#
# COMPACT_ATOMS: atom_id res chain seq x y z
N MET A 1 7.48 -18.99 15.50
CA MET A 1 7.49 -17.72 16.24
C MET A 1 7.05 -16.67 15.25
N ILE A 2 6.10 -15.80 15.60
CA ILE A 2 5.62 -14.75 14.68
C ILE A 2 6.65 -13.61 14.67
N ARG A 3 7.02 -13.14 13.48
CA ARG A 3 7.85 -11.95 13.32
C ARG A 3 6.98 -10.71 13.21
N CYS A 4 7.20 -9.75 14.10
CA CYS A 4 6.51 -8.46 14.09
C CYS A 4 7.38 -7.38 13.46
N ILE A 5 6.83 -6.64 12.49
CA ILE A 5 7.51 -5.55 11.77
C ILE A 5 6.70 -4.27 11.93
N TYR A 6 7.38 -3.16 12.24
CA TYR A 6 6.80 -1.82 12.18
C TYR A 6 7.56 -1.01 11.12
N SER A 7 6.86 -0.53 10.09
CA SER A 7 7.45 0.29 9.05
C SER A 7 7.42 1.77 9.45
N PRO A 8 8.57 2.46 9.48
CA PRO A 8 8.61 3.91 9.71
C PRO A 8 8.40 4.74 8.44
N PHE A 9 8.30 4.08 7.28
CA PHE A 9 8.04 4.75 6.00
C PHE A 9 6.55 5.07 5.86
N THR A 10 6.23 5.96 4.92
CA THR A 10 4.86 6.43 4.66
C THR A 10 4.52 6.46 3.18
N GLU A 11 5.22 5.67 2.37
CA GLU A 11 5.06 5.62 0.92
C GLU A 11 4.29 4.37 0.49
N ILE A 12 3.10 4.56 -0.08
CA ILE A 12 2.18 3.46 -0.38
C ILE A 12 2.77 2.43 -1.35
N TYR A 13 3.51 2.89 -2.36
CA TYR A 13 4.14 1.98 -3.33
C TYR A 13 5.21 1.10 -2.68
N PHE A 14 5.92 1.62 -1.67
CA PHE A 14 6.90 0.85 -0.91
C PHE A 14 6.19 -0.20 -0.04
N HIS A 15 5.10 0.17 0.65
CA HIS A 15 4.39 -0.78 1.50
C HIS A 15 3.75 -1.92 0.72
N LEU A 16 3.13 -1.65 -0.44
CA LEU A 16 2.59 -2.72 -1.29
C LEU A 16 3.69 -3.65 -1.81
N ALA A 17 4.84 -3.10 -2.21
CA ALA A 17 5.99 -3.91 -2.62
C ALA A 17 6.57 -4.74 -1.47
N ALA A 18 6.67 -4.16 -0.27
CA ALA A 18 7.15 -4.84 0.92
C ALA A 18 6.19 -5.96 1.34
N GLU A 19 4.88 -5.71 1.33
CA GLU A 19 3.85 -6.73 1.61
C GLU A 19 3.97 -7.90 0.63
N GLU A 20 4.03 -7.64 -0.67
CA GLU A 20 4.16 -8.69 -1.68
C GLU A 20 5.48 -9.48 -1.51
N TYR A 21 6.59 -8.81 -1.23
CA TYR A 21 7.87 -9.47 -0.98
C TYR A 21 7.81 -10.37 0.25
N LEU A 22 7.30 -9.86 1.38
CA LEU A 22 7.18 -10.62 2.62
C LEU A 22 6.25 -11.82 2.44
N LEU A 23 5.15 -11.66 1.70
CA LEU A 23 4.21 -12.74 1.40
C LEU A 23 4.83 -13.82 0.50
N LYS A 24 5.58 -13.43 -0.54
CA LYS A 24 6.10 -14.38 -1.54
C LYS A 24 7.45 -14.99 -1.19
N GLN A 25 8.28 -14.27 -0.44
CA GLN A 25 9.65 -14.68 -0.13
C GLN A 25 9.84 -15.06 1.35
N GLY A 26 8.89 -14.73 2.22
CA GLY A 26 8.91 -15.12 3.63
C GLY A 26 8.70 -16.61 3.82
N ASN A 27 9.31 -17.16 4.86
CA ASN A 27 9.13 -18.55 5.30
C ASN A 27 8.62 -18.65 6.75
N GLU A 28 8.17 -17.52 7.30
CA GLU A 28 7.72 -17.35 8.68
C GLU A 28 6.40 -16.57 8.71
N ASP A 29 5.61 -16.77 9.77
CA ASP A 29 4.41 -15.98 10.01
C ASP A 29 4.81 -14.53 10.34
N ILE A 30 4.27 -13.57 9.57
CA ILE A 30 4.62 -12.15 9.69
C ILE A 30 3.39 -11.34 10.08
N PHE A 31 3.58 -10.42 11.01
CA PHE A 31 2.63 -9.36 11.33
C PHE A 31 3.32 -8.01 11.10
N MET A 32 2.82 -7.21 10.16
CA MET A 32 3.39 -5.91 9.81
C MET A 32 2.38 -4.79 10.05
N LEU A 33 2.82 -3.71 10.70
CA LEU A 33 2.08 -2.46 10.82
C LEU A 33 2.76 -1.37 9.99
N TRP A 34 1.95 -0.63 9.25
CA TRP A 34 2.38 0.49 8.41
C TRP A 34 1.24 1.48 8.20
N GLN A 35 1.58 2.70 7.81
CA GLN A 35 0.65 3.79 7.50
C GLN A 35 1.28 4.65 6.40
N ASP A 36 0.47 5.19 5.49
CA ASP A 36 0.94 6.04 4.40
C ASP A 36 0.48 7.49 4.51
N THR A 37 1.14 8.35 3.74
CA THR A 37 0.62 9.66 3.34
C THR A 37 -0.72 9.51 2.59
N PRO A 38 -1.52 10.59 2.44
CA PRO A 38 -2.81 10.52 1.77
C PRO A 38 -2.76 9.75 0.45
N SER A 39 -3.45 8.61 0.39
CA SER A 39 -3.40 7.68 -0.72
C SER A 39 -4.75 7.00 -0.96
N VAL A 40 -5.04 6.66 -2.21
CA VAL A 40 -6.13 5.79 -2.64
C VAL A 40 -5.52 4.50 -3.17
N VAL A 41 -5.86 3.36 -2.57
CA VAL A 41 -5.42 2.04 -3.02
C VAL A 41 -6.56 1.35 -3.76
N ILE A 42 -6.33 0.96 -5.00
CA ILE A 42 -7.31 0.26 -5.82
C ILE A 42 -7.02 -1.25 -5.85
N GLY A 43 -8.08 -2.05 -5.75
CA GLY A 43 -7.97 -3.48 -5.94
C GLY A 43 -7.64 -3.84 -7.39
N LYS A 44 -6.90 -4.93 -7.57
CA LYS A 44 -6.43 -5.47 -8.87
C LYS A 44 -7.51 -5.53 -9.97
N HIS A 45 -8.78 -5.67 -9.60
CA HIS A 45 -9.90 -5.82 -10.52
C HIS A 45 -10.90 -4.64 -10.50
N GLN A 46 -10.57 -3.54 -9.83
CA GLN A 46 -11.34 -2.31 -9.85
C GLN A 46 -10.93 -1.43 -11.05
N ARG A 47 -11.88 -0.61 -11.52
CA ARG A 47 -11.61 0.33 -12.61
C ARG A 47 -11.32 1.70 -12.02
N LEU A 48 -10.07 2.15 -12.13
CA LEU A 48 -9.63 3.44 -11.57
C LEU A 48 -10.57 4.60 -11.93
N ARG A 49 -10.94 4.70 -13.21
CA ARG A 49 -11.79 5.79 -13.74
C ARG A 49 -13.23 5.82 -13.20
N SER A 50 -13.73 4.72 -12.62
CA SER A 50 -15.09 4.70 -12.04
C SER A 50 -15.09 4.91 -10.52
N GLU A 51 -13.96 4.71 -9.86
CA GLU A 51 -13.86 4.72 -8.40
C GLU A 51 -13.15 5.96 -7.86
N VAL A 52 -12.30 6.60 -8.68
CA VAL A 52 -11.40 7.67 -8.23
C VAL A 52 -11.51 8.90 -9.13
N ASP A 53 -11.75 10.04 -8.50
CA ASP A 53 -11.54 11.35 -9.11
C ASP A 53 -10.03 11.62 -9.21
N GLN A 54 -9.45 11.26 -10.36
CA GLN A 54 -8.01 11.39 -10.61
C GLN A 54 -7.57 12.86 -10.68
N GLU A 55 -8.42 13.76 -11.20
CA GLU A 55 -8.09 15.18 -11.30
C GLU A 55 -8.00 15.82 -9.92
N TRP A 56 -8.95 15.47 -9.04
CA TRP A 56 -8.90 15.92 -7.64
C TRP A 56 -7.69 15.33 -6.90
N ALA A 57 -7.44 14.03 -7.04
CA ALA A 57 -6.33 13.37 -6.37
C ALA A 57 -4.96 13.94 -6.79
N GLU A 58 -4.77 14.22 -8.09
CA GLU A 58 -3.55 14.87 -8.59
C GLU A 58 -3.39 16.28 -7.98
N ARG A 59 -4.46 17.08 -7.96
CA ARG A 59 -4.43 18.44 -7.39
C ARG A 59 -4.10 18.45 -5.90
N GLU A 60 -4.68 17.54 -5.14
CA GLU A 60 -4.48 17.44 -3.68
C GLU A 60 -3.25 16.60 -3.31
N GLN A 61 -2.46 16.16 -4.29
CA GLN A 61 -1.24 15.35 -4.10
C GLN A 61 -1.52 14.04 -3.34
N VAL A 62 -2.66 13.43 -3.61
CA VAL A 62 -3.04 12.11 -3.08
C VAL A 62 -2.48 11.04 -4.01
N HIS A 63 -1.69 10.11 -3.48
CA HIS A 63 -1.15 9.01 -4.28
C HIS A 63 -2.25 8.02 -4.68
N ILE A 64 -2.09 7.38 -5.85
CA ILE A 64 -3.02 6.36 -6.34
C ILE A 64 -2.20 5.11 -6.63
N ALA A 65 -2.48 4.02 -5.92
CA ALA A 65 -1.77 2.75 -6.03
C ALA A 65 -2.70 1.60 -6.43
#